data_AF-A0A378AGE0-F1
#
_entry.id   AF-A0A378AGE0-F1
#
_cell.length_a   1.000
_cell.length_b   1.000
_cell.length_c   1.000
_cell.angle_alpha   90.00
_cell.angle_beta   90.00
_cell.angle_gamma   90.00
#
_symmetry.space_group_name_H-M   'P 1'
#
loop_
_entity.id
_entity.type
_entity.pdbx_description
1 polymer ?
#
loop_
_entity_poly.entity_id
_entity_poly.type
_entity_poly.pdbx_seq_one_letter_code
_entity_poly.pdbx_strand_id
1 'polypeptide(L)'
;MDFLVRASEQGYSVPVNAINKGNERLLRYLQEPGLMTVRYSDDAQASRFAAQAYAALVLARQQKAPLGALREIWSRHDQARSGLPLLQLGIALKTMGDAPRGDAALKLAVAHPAPG
;
A
#
# COMPACT_ATOMS: atom_id res chain seq x y z
N MET A 1 2.02 -11.44 0.72
CA MET A 1 3.31 -10.79 0.99
C MET A 1 3.43 -10.34 2.44
N ASP A 2 2.50 -9.54 3.00
CA ASP A 2 2.58 -9.07 4.40
C ASP A 2 2.86 -10.21 5.39
N PHE A 3 2.09 -11.29 5.32
CA PHE A 3 2.27 -12.47 6.17
C PHE A 3 3.71 -13.04 6.10
N LEU A 4 4.26 -13.20 4.90
CA LEU A 4 5.59 -13.77 4.71
C LEU A 4 6.70 -12.83 5.23
N VAL A 5 6.51 -11.52 5.08
CA VAL A 5 7.44 -10.51 5.62
C VAL A 5 7.41 -10.56 7.15
N ARG A 6 6.22 -10.57 7.76
CA ARG A 6 6.08 -10.69 9.22
C ARG A 6 6.65 -12.00 9.76
N ALA A 7 6.42 -13.13 9.06
CA ALA A 7 6.99 -14.42 9.46
C ALA A 7 8.52 -14.36 9.46
N SER A 8 9.13 -13.75 8.44
CA SER A 8 10.58 -13.54 8.41
C SER A 8 11.07 -12.63 9.55
N GLU A 9 10.35 -11.56 9.89
CA GLU A 9 10.66 -10.67 11.02
C GLU A 9 10.59 -11.41 12.38
N GLN A 10 9.75 -12.44 12.48
CA GLN A 10 9.62 -13.31 13.67
C GLN A 10 10.62 -14.48 13.69
N GLY A 11 11.55 -14.54 12.72
CA GLY A 11 12.60 -15.57 12.68
C GLY A 11 12.23 -16.87 11.96
N TYR A 12 11.06 -16.94 11.32
CA TYR A 12 10.72 -18.09 10.47
C TYR A 12 11.52 -18.06 9.16
N SER A 13 11.98 -19.23 8.71
CA SER A 13 12.69 -19.35 7.45
C SER A 13 11.74 -19.17 6.27
N VAL A 14 11.91 -18.07 5.53
CA VAL A 14 11.17 -17.80 4.30
C VAL A 14 12.20 -17.67 3.16
N PRO A 15 12.02 -18.35 2.02
CA PRO A 15 12.98 -18.27 0.92
C PRO A 15 13.18 -16.83 0.43
N VAL A 16 14.41 -16.33 0.50
CA VAL A 16 14.78 -14.95 0.13
C VAL A 16 14.39 -14.63 -1.32
N ASN A 17 14.53 -15.60 -2.23
CA ASN A 17 14.13 -15.44 -3.63
C ASN A 17 12.62 -15.19 -3.77
N ALA A 18 11.78 -15.87 -2.98
CA ALA A 18 10.34 -15.64 -2.98
C ALA A 18 9.99 -14.24 -2.46
N ILE A 19 10.66 -13.78 -1.40
CA ILE A 19 10.50 -12.42 -0.87
C ILE A 19 10.90 -11.37 -1.91
N ASN A 20 12.05 -11.54 -2.58
CA ASN A 20 12.53 -10.59 -3.59
C ASN A 20 11.58 -10.49 -4.78
N LYS A 21 11.17 -11.62 -5.38
CA LYS A 21 10.18 -11.64 -6.47
C LYS A 21 8.84 -11.04 -6.06
N GLY A 22 8.42 -11.30 -4.81
CA GLY A 22 7.22 -10.72 -4.24
C GLY A 22 7.32 -9.20 -4.14
N ASN A 23 8.44 -8.69 -3.63
CA ASN A 23 8.70 -7.24 -3.51
C ASN A 23 8.77 -6.56 -4.88
N GLU A 24 9.41 -7.17 -5.89
CA GLU A 24 9.41 -6.67 -7.27
C GLU A 24 8.00 -6.54 -7.85
N ARG A 25 7.14 -7.51 -7.57
CA ARG A 25 5.73 -7.45 -7.98
C ARG A 25 4.96 -6.35 -7.26
N LEU A 26 5.18 -6.17 -5.96
CA LEU A 26 4.59 -5.06 -5.21
C LEU A 26 5.09 -3.71 -5.71
N LEU A 27 6.37 -3.60 -6.09
CA LEU A 27 6.93 -2.37 -6.63
C LEU A 27 6.29 -2.01 -7.98
N ARG A 28 6.12 -3.00 -8.86
CA ARG A 28 5.35 -2.82 -10.11
C ARG A 28 3.91 -2.40 -9.87
N TYR A 29 3.28 -2.87 -8.80
CA TYR A 29 1.95 -2.38 -8.41
C TYR A 29 1.92 -0.91 -8.03
N LEU A 30 2.99 -0.37 -7.42
CA LEU A 30 3.07 1.06 -7.14
C LEU A 30 3.27 1.88 -8.42
N GLN A 31 4.11 1.39 -9.34
CA GLN A 31 4.54 2.13 -10.54
C GLN A 31 3.56 2.00 -11.71
N GLU A 32 2.95 0.83 -11.88
CA GLU A 32 2.14 0.49 -13.05
C GLU A 32 0.75 -0.03 -12.62
N PRO A 33 -0.14 0.84 -12.13
CA PRO A 33 -1.48 0.44 -11.68
C PRO A 33 -2.32 -0.20 -12.81
N GLY A 34 -2.00 0.08 -14.08
CA GLY A 34 -2.65 -0.51 -15.25
C GLY A 34 -2.44 -2.03 -15.38
N LEU A 35 -1.39 -2.59 -14.77
CA LEU A 35 -1.15 -4.04 -14.77
C LEU A 35 -2.15 -4.81 -13.89
N MET A 36 -2.89 -4.11 -13.02
CA MET A 36 -3.93 -4.72 -12.20
C MET A 36 -5.20 -4.90 -13.05
N THR A 37 -5.41 -6.14 -13.51
CA THR A 37 -6.67 -6.52 -14.16
C THR A 37 -7.75 -6.72 -13.10
N VAL A 38 -8.58 -5.71 -12.92
CA VAL A 38 -9.75 -5.77 -12.03
C VAL A 38 -10.96 -6.14 -12.88
N ARG A 39 -11.26 -7.44 -12.99
CA ARG A 39 -12.31 -7.96 -13.89
C ARG A 39 -13.72 -7.99 -13.29
N TYR A 40 -13.84 -7.86 -11.97
CA TYR A 40 -15.10 -8.07 -11.24
C TYR A 40 -15.40 -6.93 -10.24
N SER A 41 -14.87 -5.72 -10.47
CA SER A 41 -15.17 -4.57 -9.61
C SER A 41 -15.99 -3.54 -10.37
N ASP A 42 -17.05 -3.07 -9.71
CA ASP A 42 -17.84 -1.92 -10.15
C ASP A 42 -17.05 -0.60 -10.05
N ASP A 43 -15.97 -0.58 -9.24
CA ASP A 43 -15.05 0.55 -9.10
C ASP A 43 -13.58 0.08 -9.22
N ALA A 44 -13.13 -0.04 -10.46
CA ALA A 44 -11.77 -0.45 -10.78
C ALA A 44 -10.70 0.52 -10.23
N GLN A 45 -11.02 1.81 -10.07
CA GLN A 45 -10.08 2.79 -9.52
C GLN A 45 -9.89 2.57 -8.01
N ALA A 46 -10.98 2.40 -7.27
CA ALA A 46 -10.94 2.10 -5.85
C ALA A 46 -10.23 0.78 -5.55
N SER A 47 -10.49 -0.27 -6.35
CA SER A 47 -9.79 -1.55 -6.19
C SER A 47 -8.28 -1.44 -6.44
N ARG A 48 -7.87 -0.67 -7.45
CA ARG A 48 -6.45 -0.40 -7.70
C ARG A 48 -5.85 0.39 -6.56
N PHE A 49 -6.51 1.46 -6.10
CA PHE A 49 -6.04 2.27 -4.98
C PHE A 49 -5.82 1.41 -3.73
N ALA A 50 -6.78 0.54 -3.38
CA ALA A 50 -6.65 -0.35 -2.23
C ALA A 50 -5.48 -1.33 -2.38
N ALA A 51 -5.30 -1.92 -3.55
CA ALA A 51 -4.16 -2.80 -3.82
C ALA A 51 -2.81 -2.06 -3.74
N GLN A 52 -2.74 -0.83 -4.27
CA GLN A 52 -1.54 0.01 -4.21
C GLN A 52 -1.21 0.42 -2.77
N ALA A 53 -2.20 0.85 -1.99
CA ALA A 53 -2.03 1.24 -0.59
C ALA A 53 -1.52 0.08 0.29
N TYR A 54 -2.05 -1.12 0.09
CA TYR A 54 -1.58 -2.29 0.83
C TYR A 54 -0.17 -2.70 0.41
N ALA A 55 0.14 -2.68 -0.90
CA ALA A 55 1.49 -2.93 -1.39
C ALA A 55 2.50 -1.93 -0.82
N ALA A 56 2.12 -0.65 -0.74
CA ALA A 56 2.91 0.43 -0.16
C ALA A 56 3.25 0.15 1.30
N LEU A 57 2.27 -0.26 2.12
CA LEU A 57 2.50 -0.61 3.53
C LEU A 57 3.52 -1.76 3.67
N VAL A 58 3.36 -2.83 2.89
CA VAL A 58 4.26 -4.01 2.96
C VAL A 58 5.69 -3.66 2.54
N LEU A 59 5.85 -2.79 1.54
CA LEU A 59 7.17 -2.31 1.10
C LEU A 59 7.78 -1.33 2.09
N ALA A 60 6.99 -0.43 2.67
CA ALA A 60 7.47 0.58 3.61
C ALA A 60 8.04 -0.03 4.89
N ARG A 61 7.43 -1.12 5.39
CA ARG A 61 7.99 -1.88 6.54
C ARG A 61 9.40 -2.40 6.29
N GLN A 62 9.68 -2.76 5.05
CA GLN A 62 11.00 -3.22 4.62
C GLN A 62 11.91 -2.06 4.17
N GLN A 63 11.50 -0.80 4.33
CA GLN A 63 12.20 0.40 3.83
C GLN A 63 12.43 0.37 2.30
N LYS A 64 11.51 -0.27 1.56
CA LYS A 64 11.62 -0.48 0.09
C LYS A 64 10.60 0.30 -0.72
N ALA A 65 9.73 1.10 -0.10
CA ALA A 65 8.71 1.86 -0.82
C ALA A 65 9.30 3.20 -1.32
N PRO A 66 9.35 3.46 -2.64
CA PRO A 66 9.85 4.74 -3.14
C PRO A 66 8.90 5.89 -2.77
N LEU A 67 9.43 6.93 -2.13
CA LEU A 67 8.60 8.03 -1.61
C LEU A 67 7.85 8.79 -2.72
N GLY A 68 8.43 8.90 -3.92
CA GLY A 68 7.75 9.47 -5.08
C GLY A 68 6.48 8.72 -5.46
N ALA A 69 6.53 7.38 -5.46
CA ALA A 69 5.37 6.55 -5.77
C ALA A 69 4.27 6.67 -4.70
N LEU A 70 4.65 6.73 -3.42
CA LEU A 70 3.69 6.95 -2.33
C LEU A 70 2.95 8.29 -2.47
N ARG A 71 3.68 9.34 -2.85
CA ARG A 71 3.10 10.68 -3.09
C ARG A 71 2.15 10.69 -4.28
N GLU A 72 2.47 9.95 -5.35
CA GLU A 72 1.61 9.80 -6.53
C GLU A 72 0.33 9.00 -6.23
N ILE A 73 0.41 7.99 -5.36
CA ILE A 73 -0.80 7.31 -4.88
C ILE A 73 -1.62 8.29 -4.04
N TRP A 74 -0.98 9.05 -3.14
CA TRP A 74 -1.67 10.04 -2.30
C TRP A 74 -2.37 11.14 -3.09
N SER A 75 -1.86 11.57 -4.25
CA SER A 75 -2.54 12.57 -5.08
C SER A 75 -3.88 12.09 -5.65
N ARG A 76 -4.19 10.79 -5.53
CA ARG A 76 -5.43 10.15 -5.98
C ARG A 76 -6.26 9.59 -4.81
N HIS A 77 -6.06 10.10 -3.59
CA HIS A 77 -6.72 9.60 -2.38
C HIS A 77 -8.25 9.65 -2.42
N ASP A 78 -8.85 10.53 -3.23
CA ASP A 78 -10.29 10.58 -3.47
C ASP A 78 -10.87 9.31 -4.13
N GLN A 79 -10.00 8.45 -4.69
CA GLN A 79 -10.39 7.14 -5.22
C GLN A 79 -10.62 6.11 -4.10
N ALA A 80 -10.26 6.41 -2.85
CA ALA A 80 -10.49 5.52 -1.73
C ALA A 80 -11.99 5.42 -1.42
N ARG A 81 -12.50 4.19 -1.35
CA ARG A 81 -13.89 3.91 -0.93
C ARG A 81 -14.02 3.45 0.52
N SER A 82 -12.92 3.41 1.25
CA SER A 82 -12.88 3.11 2.68
C SER A 82 -11.65 3.72 3.32
N GLY A 83 -11.66 3.86 4.64
CA GLY A 83 -10.54 4.42 5.41
C GLY A 83 -9.33 3.50 5.49
N LEU A 84 -9.50 2.19 5.36
CA LEU A 84 -8.40 1.22 5.47
C LEU A 84 -7.23 1.49 4.49
N PRO A 85 -7.44 1.65 3.17
CA PRO A 85 -6.34 1.95 2.26
C PRO A 85 -5.71 3.33 2.53
N LEU A 86 -6.48 4.32 3.00
CA LEU A 86 -5.93 5.61 3.44
C LEU A 86 -5.01 5.44 4.66
N LEU A 87 -5.42 4.60 5.63
CA LEU A 87 -4.61 4.27 6.80
C LEU A 87 -3.30 3.59 6.40
N GLN A 88 -3.38 2.57 5.54
CA GLN A 88 -2.22 1.83 5.04
C GLN A 88 -1.23 2.76 4.34
N LEU A 89 -1.73 3.64 3.46
CA LEU A 89 -0.92 4.62 2.76
C LEU A 89 -0.33 5.67 3.71
N GLY A 90 -1.09 6.14 4.70
CA GLY A 90 -0.62 7.10 5.71
C GLY A 90 0.53 6.55 6.54
N ILE A 91 0.43 5.29 6.99
CA ILE A 91 1.52 4.59 7.68
C ILE A 91 2.74 4.47 6.76
N ALA A 92 2.56 4.08 5.51
CA ALA A 92 3.65 3.96 4.54
C ALA A 92 4.39 5.30 4.33
N LEU A 93 3.65 6.40 4.10
CA LEU A 93 4.20 7.75 3.93
C LEU A 93 5.02 8.18 5.14
N LYS A 94 4.48 7.99 6.36
CA LYS A 94 5.15 8.35 7.61
C LYS A 94 6.42 7.51 7.83
N THR A 95 6.34 6.21 7.54
CA THR A 95 7.47 5.25 7.65
C THR A 95 8.62 5.61 6.71
N MET A 96 8.30 6.15 5.53
CA MET A 96 9.29 6.58 4.53
C MET A 96 9.70 8.07 4.66
N GLY A 97 9.23 8.78 5.69
CA GLY A 97 9.68 10.14 6.02
C GLY A 97 8.80 11.32 5.55
N ASP A 98 7.61 11.08 4.99
CA ASP A 98 6.64 12.15 4.65
C ASP A 98 5.53 12.22 5.69
N ALA A 99 5.89 12.71 6.89
CA ALA A 99 4.95 12.88 8.00
C ALA A 99 3.75 13.80 7.67
N PRO A 100 3.90 14.94 6.97
CA PRO A 100 2.76 15.82 6.68
C PRO A 100 1.65 15.11 5.87
N ARG A 101 2.01 14.39 4.80
CA ARG A 101 1.03 13.62 4.01
C ARG A 101 0.56 12.38 4.76
N GLY A 102 1.45 11.73 5.52
CA GLY A 102 1.10 10.61 6.38
C GLY A 102 0.00 10.96 7.37
N ASP A 103 0.17 12.04 8.12
CA ASP A 103 -0.81 12.47 9.12
C ASP A 103 -2.12 12.96 8.46
N ALA A 104 -2.07 13.59 7.29
CA ALA A 104 -3.27 13.93 6.51
C ALA A 104 -4.05 12.68 6.09
N ALA A 105 -3.37 11.65 5.60
CA ALA A 105 -3.98 10.37 5.22
C ALA A 105 -4.60 9.64 6.42
N LEU A 106 -3.93 9.66 7.58
CA LEU A 106 -4.46 9.06 8.82
C LEU A 106 -5.71 9.78 9.31
N LYS A 107 -5.73 11.12 9.28
CA LYS A 107 -6.92 11.92 9.63
C LYS A 107 -8.09 11.59 8.70
N LEU A 108 -7.84 11.51 7.39
CA LEU A 108 -8.85 11.17 6.41
C LEU A 108 -9.37 9.73 6.60
N ALA A 109 -8.48 8.78 6.92
CA ALA A 109 -8.85 7.39 7.15
C ALA A 109 -9.89 7.22 8.27
N VAL A 110 -9.75 7.98 9.37
CA VAL A 110 -10.70 7.93 10.50
C VAL A 110 -12.04 8.59 10.14
N ALA A 111 -12.03 9.62 9.27
CA ALA A 111 -13.23 10.27 8.80
C ALA A 111 -14.06 9.42 7.80
N HIS A 112 -13.44 8.40 7.19
CA HIS A 112 -14.08 7.48 6.25
C HIS A 112 -14.12 6.04 6.82
N PRO A 113 -15.02 5.73 7.78
CA PRO A 113 -15.13 4.38 8.33
C PRO A 113 -15.47 3.35 7.23
N ALA A 114 -15.11 2.09 7.48
CA ALA A 114 -15.41 1.01 6.55
C ALA A 114 -16.94 0.92 6.30
N PRO A 115 -17.39 0.57 5.08
CA PRO A 115 -18.78 0.24 4.86
C PRO A 115 -19.17 -0.93 5.79
N GLY A 116 -20.24 -0.74 6.55
CA GLY A 116 -20.83 -1.77 7.42
C GLY A 116 -21.58 -2.83 6.64
#